data_AF-A0AA36FPE2-F1
#
_entry.id   AF-A0AA36FPE2-F1
#
_cell.length_a   1.000
_cell.length_b   1.000
_cell.length_c   1.000
_cell.angle_alpha   90.00
_cell.angle_beta   90.00
_cell.angle_gamma   90.00
#
_symmetry.space_group_name_H-M   'P 1'
#
loop_
_entity.id
_entity.type
_entity.pdbx_description
1 polymer ?
#
loop_
_entity_poly.entity_id
_entity_poly.type
_entity_poly.pdbx_seq_one_letter_code
_entity_poly.pdbx_strand_id
1 'polypeptide(L)'
;MGRPLLVFVFVALLAAVAAKKAVKPPPAPYAPECRIDEPDLFKEADPSQVPWFTIDLDAPAKTRYAQIARVYKDQIPPVLDVLRQMVAMIVGDLPLFEVLESFFRDAFEGGRYPQPYRDEIQGIADASGVPVEQIAMMNVFYELSRYCTSIVAEDATGGMWHGRNLDFGQLFIWDVKDQSWGLTEALKKVTINLNFIKNGKLMYKGTTFAGHTGIIT
;
A
#
# COMPACT_ATOMS: atom_id res chain seq x y z
N MET A 1 -35.36 -10.73 7.11
CA MET A 1 -35.53 -9.69 8.16
C MET A 1 -34.23 -9.00 8.63
N GLY A 2 -33.04 -9.23 8.03
CA GLY A 2 -31.76 -8.69 8.54
C GLY A 2 -31.12 -7.51 7.76
N ARG A 3 -31.67 -7.10 6.62
CA ARG A 3 -31.13 -6.00 5.80
C ARG A 3 -31.26 -4.57 6.39
N PRO A 4 -32.33 -4.20 7.13
CA PRO A 4 -32.44 -2.83 7.63
C PRO A 4 -31.50 -2.56 8.81
N LEU A 5 -31.21 -3.57 9.64
CA LEU A 5 -30.35 -3.40 10.82
C LEU A 5 -28.89 -3.06 10.43
N LEU A 6 -28.37 -3.70 9.38
CA LEU A 6 -27.00 -3.46 8.89
C LEU A 6 -26.84 -2.05 8.31
N VAL A 7 -27.87 -1.55 7.60
CA VAL A 7 -27.91 -0.20 7.05
C VAL A 7 -28.02 0.85 8.16
N PHE A 8 -28.83 0.58 9.19
CA PHE A 8 -28.92 1.47 10.36
C PHE A 8 -27.62 1.55 11.16
N VAL A 9 -26.89 0.44 11.32
CA VAL A 9 -25.57 0.44 11.96
C VAL A 9 -24.56 1.24 11.13
N PHE A 10 -24.55 1.06 9.81
CA PHE A 10 -23.67 1.81 8.90
C PHE A 10 -23.97 3.33 8.90
N VAL A 11 -25.26 3.70 8.88
CA VAL A 11 -25.68 5.12 8.92
C VAL A 11 -25.39 5.75 10.28
N ALA A 12 -25.52 5.01 11.39
CA ALA A 12 -25.15 5.49 12.72
C ALA A 12 -23.64 5.68 12.87
N LEU A 13 -22.83 4.78 12.30
CA LEU A 13 -21.36 4.94 12.24
C LEU A 13 -20.96 6.17 11.42
N LEU A 14 -21.60 6.41 10.27
CA LEU A 14 -21.36 7.60 9.44
C LEU A 14 -21.79 8.90 10.13
N ALA A 15 -22.89 8.89 10.90
CA ALA A 15 -23.35 10.05 11.65
C ALA A 15 -22.42 10.42 12.83
N ALA A 16 -21.74 9.44 13.44
CA ALA A 16 -20.74 9.70 14.47
C ALA A 16 -19.47 10.39 13.91
N VAL A 17 -19.16 10.19 12.63
CA VAL A 17 -18.03 10.84 11.93
C VAL A 17 -18.33 12.31 11.60
N ALA A 18 -19.61 12.71 11.52
CA ALA A 18 -20.01 14.08 11.18
C ALA A 18 -19.92 15.08 12.35
N ALA A 19 -19.69 14.61 13.58
CA ALA A 19 -19.46 15.49 14.71
C ALA A 19 -18.05 16.09 14.63
N LYS A 20 -17.95 17.31 14.07
CA LYS A 20 -16.75 18.16 14.16
C LYS A 20 -16.49 18.57 15.61
N LYS A 21 -16.12 17.62 16.47
CA LYS A 21 -15.40 17.94 17.70
C LYS A 21 -14.00 18.34 17.28
N ALA A 22 -13.55 19.52 17.70
CA ALA A 22 -12.13 19.84 17.66
C ALA A 22 -11.38 18.68 18.33
N VAL A 23 -10.61 17.93 17.54
CA VAL A 23 -9.80 16.83 18.06
C VAL A 23 -8.79 17.49 18.97
N LYS A 24 -8.95 17.30 20.28
CA LYS A 24 -7.93 17.74 21.23
C LYS A 24 -6.69 16.89 20.95
N PRO A 25 -5.51 17.52 20.74
CA PRO A 25 -4.29 16.76 20.57
C PRO A 25 -4.10 15.84 21.78
N PRO A 26 -3.51 14.64 21.57
CA PRO A 26 -3.23 13.74 22.68
C PRO A 26 -2.31 14.43 23.69
N PRO A 27 -2.44 14.11 24.99
CA PRO A 27 -1.58 14.69 26.01
C PRO A 27 -0.12 14.24 25.83
N ALA A 28 0.81 14.95 26.48
CA ALA A 28 2.20 14.55 26.53
C ALA A 28 2.34 13.08 26.97
N PRO A 29 3.27 12.30 26.37
CA PRO A 29 4.33 12.74 25.46
C PRO A 29 3.93 12.79 23.98
N TYR A 30 2.66 12.53 23.62
CA TYR A 30 2.23 12.39 22.22
C TYR A 30 1.73 13.69 21.57
N ALA A 31 1.82 14.81 22.30
CA ALA A 31 1.43 16.11 21.77
C ALA A 31 2.25 16.45 20.52
N PRO A 32 1.63 16.97 19.45
CA PRO A 32 2.35 17.33 18.24
C PRO A 32 3.28 18.53 18.52
N GLU A 33 4.52 18.42 18.06
CA GLU A 33 5.55 19.46 18.20
C GLU A 33 6.09 19.81 16.81
N CYS A 34 6.14 21.11 16.49
CA CYS A 34 6.80 21.58 15.28
C CYS A 34 8.31 21.55 15.52
N ARG A 35 9.03 20.69 14.78
CA ARG A 35 10.45 20.48 15.03
C ARG A 35 11.37 21.38 14.20
N ILE A 36 10.85 22.34 13.45
CA ILE A 36 11.58 23.09 12.40
C ILE A 36 12.92 23.70 12.83
N ASP A 37 13.06 24.07 14.11
CA ASP A 37 14.27 24.71 14.66
C ASP A 37 15.37 23.72 15.06
N GLU A 38 15.12 22.41 14.95
CA GLU A 38 16.12 21.42 15.30
C GLU A 38 17.17 21.22 14.20
N PRO A 39 18.45 21.12 14.58
CA PRO A 39 19.52 20.84 13.63
C PRO A 39 19.38 19.42 13.05
N ASP A 40 19.74 19.26 11.78
CA ASP A 40 19.84 17.96 11.09
C ASP A 40 18.54 17.11 11.02
N LEU A 41 17.36 17.74 11.10
CA LEU A 41 16.06 17.08 10.92
C LEU A 41 15.94 16.33 9.60
N PHE A 42 16.39 16.98 8.53
CA PHE A 42 16.40 16.41 7.20
C PHE A 42 17.83 16.00 6.89
N LYS A 43 18.05 14.68 6.88
CA LYS A 43 19.21 14.09 6.25
C LYS A 43 18.81 13.77 4.82
N GLU A 44 19.67 14.12 3.85
CA GLU A 44 19.46 13.67 2.48
C GLU A 44 19.22 12.15 2.49
N ALA A 45 18.16 11.73 1.79
CA ALA A 45 17.76 10.34 1.79
C ALA A 45 18.93 9.50 1.28
N ASP A 46 19.41 8.57 2.12
CA ASP A 46 20.36 7.56 1.69
C ASP A 46 19.67 6.71 0.62
N PRO A 47 20.12 6.74 -0.65
CA PRO A 47 19.49 6.01 -1.74
C PRO A 47 19.44 4.49 -1.51
N SER A 48 20.25 3.98 -0.56
CA SER A 48 20.24 2.57 -0.17
C SER A 48 19.02 2.18 0.68
N GLN A 49 18.29 3.14 1.26
CA GLN A 49 17.14 2.84 2.13
C GLN A 49 15.92 2.33 1.35
N VAL A 50 15.68 2.86 0.15
CA VAL A 50 14.58 2.42 -0.73
C VAL A 50 15.13 2.15 -2.13
N PRO A 51 15.24 0.86 -2.54
CA PRO A 51 15.86 0.49 -3.80
C PRO A 51 15.13 1.06 -5.02
N TRP A 52 15.92 1.39 -6.05
CA TRP A 52 15.42 1.86 -7.34
C TRP A 52 15.43 0.75 -8.39
N PHE A 53 14.34 0.66 -9.15
CA PHE A 53 14.23 -0.22 -10.32
C PHE A 53 13.77 0.57 -11.55
N THR A 54 13.99 -0.01 -12.71
CA THR A 54 13.56 0.56 -13.99
C THR A 54 12.46 -0.29 -14.58
N ILE A 55 11.34 0.34 -14.93
CA ILE A 55 10.26 -0.26 -15.70
C ILE A 55 10.37 0.23 -17.14
N ASP A 56 10.62 -0.69 -18.06
CA ASP A 56 10.60 -0.42 -19.49
C ASP A 56 9.16 -0.54 -20.02
N LEU A 57 8.57 0.59 -20.42
CA LEU A 57 7.21 0.67 -20.96
C LEU A 57 7.11 0.16 -22.39
N ASP A 58 8.22 0.03 -23.12
CA ASP A 58 8.25 -0.57 -24.46
C ASP A 58 8.22 -2.10 -24.39
N ALA A 59 8.63 -2.68 -23.26
CA ALA A 59 8.52 -4.11 -23.02
C ALA A 59 7.05 -4.56 -22.89
N PRO A 60 6.72 -5.82 -23.27
CA PRO A 60 5.40 -6.39 -23.03
C PRO A 60 5.00 -6.27 -21.55
N ALA A 61 3.77 -5.86 -21.29
CA ALA A 61 3.23 -5.62 -19.94
C ALA A 61 3.56 -6.77 -18.96
N LYS A 62 3.41 -8.02 -19.42
CA LYS A 62 3.68 -9.23 -18.65
C LYS A 62 5.14 -9.40 -18.16
N THR A 63 6.12 -8.73 -18.76
CA THR A 63 7.54 -8.89 -18.37
C THR A 63 8.08 -7.71 -17.56
N ARG A 64 7.36 -6.57 -17.52
CA ARG A 64 7.83 -5.30 -16.95
C ARG A 64 8.31 -5.42 -15.50
N TYR A 65 7.61 -6.20 -14.68
CA TYR A 65 7.88 -6.34 -13.25
C TYR A 65 8.65 -7.62 -12.89
N ALA A 66 9.06 -8.44 -13.87
CA ALA A 66 9.60 -9.77 -13.61
C ALA A 66 10.89 -9.75 -12.77
N GLN A 67 11.77 -8.76 -12.98
CA GLN A 67 12.97 -8.61 -12.15
C GLN A 67 12.62 -8.35 -10.68
N ILE A 68 11.73 -7.37 -10.45
CA ILE A 68 11.30 -6.97 -9.11
C ILE A 68 10.62 -8.16 -8.40
N ALA A 69 9.70 -8.83 -9.10
CA ALA A 69 8.98 -9.99 -8.58
C ALA A 69 9.92 -11.12 -8.14
N ARG A 70 11.03 -11.36 -8.85
CA ARG A 70 12.05 -12.35 -8.46
C ARG A 70 12.87 -11.92 -7.25
N VAL A 71 13.24 -10.63 -7.18
CA VAL A 71 14.01 -10.08 -6.06
C VAL A 71 13.21 -10.14 -4.77
N TYR A 72 11.91 -9.83 -4.84
CA TYR A 72 11.03 -9.74 -3.67
C TYR A 72 10.14 -10.96 -3.45
N LYS A 73 10.42 -12.09 -4.13
CA LYS A 73 9.57 -13.30 -4.07
C LYS A 73 9.36 -13.81 -2.64
N ASP A 74 10.34 -13.60 -1.75
CA ASP A 74 10.30 -14.06 -0.37
C ASP A 74 9.73 -12.98 0.59
N GLN A 75 9.61 -11.73 0.12
CA GLN A 75 9.12 -10.59 0.92
C GLN A 75 7.67 -10.22 0.60
N ILE A 76 7.15 -10.60 -0.58
CA ILE A 76 5.72 -10.43 -0.94
C ILE A 76 4.81 -11.32 -0.06
N PRO A 77 5.06 -12.63 0.13
CA PRO A 77 4.17 -13.49 0.92
C PRO A 77 3.94 -13.01 2.36
N PRO A 78 4.97 -12.53 3.11
CA PRO A 78 4.77 -11.96 4.44
C PRO A 78 3.73 -10.82 4.49
N VAL A 79 3.60 -10.00 3.44
CA VAL A 79 2.56 -8.95 3.39
C VAL A 79 1.17 -9.58 3.38
N LEU A 80 0.98 -10.62 2.55
CA LEU A 80 -0.28 -11.35 2.41
C LEU A 80 -0.60 -12.18 3.66
N ASP A 81 0.41 -12.73 4.33
CA ASP A 81 0.25 -13.49 5.56
C ASP A 81 -0.30 -12.63 6.70
N VAL A 82 0.13 -11.36 6.80
CA VAL A 82 -0.46 -10.44 7.79
C VAL A 82 -1.94 -10.21 7.49
N LEU A 83 -2.35 -10.13 6.22
CA LEU A 83 -3.76 -10.01 5.85
C LEU A 83 -4.54 -11.27 6.20
N ARG A 84 -3.97 -12.45 5.96
CA ARG A 84 -4.57 -13.74 6.34
C ARG A 84 -4.78 -13.82 7.85
N GLN A 85 -3.76 -13.46 8.63
CA GLN A 85 -3.84 -13.46 10.10
C GLN A 85 -4.88 -12.46 10.62
N MET A 86 -4.96 -11.28 10.01
CA MET A 86 -6.01 -10.31 10.33
C MET A 86 -7.41 -10.90 10.11
N VAL A 87 -7.65 -11.51 8.94
CA VAL A 87 -8.94 -12.14 8.64
C VAL A 87 -9.26 -13.22 9.68
N ALA A 88 -8.30 -14.09 9.98
CA ALA A 88 -8.44 -15.14 10.98
C ALA A 88 -8.76 -14.59 12.39
N MET A 89 -8.18 -13.46 12.81
CA MET A 89 -8.52 -12.86 14.10
C MET A 89 -9.96 -12.34 14.16
N ILE A 90 -10.52 -11.89 13.04
CA ILE A 90 -11.89 -11.33 13.00
C ILE A 90 -12.94 -12.43 12.94
N VAL A 91 -12.67 -13.50 12.18
CA VAL A 91 -13.68 -14.52 11.84
C VAL A 91 -13.36 -15.92 12.39
N GLY A 92 -12.25 -16.09 13.10
CA GLY A 92 -11.78 -17.38 13.61
C GLY A 92 -11.43 -18.34 12.48
N ASP A 93 -11.79 -19.61 12.64
CA ASP A 93 -11.50 -20.70 11.69
C ASP A 93 -12.44 -20.71 10.46
N LEU A 94 -13.28 -19.68 10.28
CA LEU A 94 -14.10 -19.58 9.07
C LEU A 94 -13.20 -19.36 7.85
N PRO A 95 -13.46 -20.04 6.72
CA PRO A 95 -12.60 -19.98 5.53
C PRO A 95 -12.80 -18.70 4.71
N LEU A 96 -12.88 -17.54 5.38
CA LEU A 96 -13.14 -16.26 4.72
C LEU A 96 -11.97 -15.86 3.82
N PHE A 97 -10.74 -16.25 4.17
CA PHE A 97 -9.59 -15.93 3.34
C PHE A 97 -9.63 -16.70 2.01
N GLU A 98 -10.00 -17.97 2.03
CA GLU A 98 -10.20 -18.81 0.86
C GLU A 98 -11.34 -18.29 -0.01
N VAL A 99 -12.43 -17.79 0.61
CA VAL A 99 -13.52 -17.12 -0.11
C VAL A 99 -13.01 -15.84 -0.79
N LEU A 100 -12.16 -15.05 -0.14
CA LEU A 100 -11.54 -13.87 -0.74
C LEU A 100 -10.63 -14.26 -1.90
N GLU A 101 -9.78 -15.28 -1.74
CA GLU A 101 -8.92 -15.79 -2.82
C GLU A 101 -9.76 -16.26 -4.01
N SER A 102 -10.85 -17.01 -3.77
CA SER A 102 -11.79 -17.42 -4.81
C SER A 102 -12.42 -16.22 -5.53
N PHE A 103 -12.87 -15.21 -4.78
CA PHE A 103 -13.43 -13.99 -5.35
C PHE A 103 -12.43 -13.25 -6.25
N PHE A 104 -11.18 -13.12 -5.79
CA PHE A 104 -10.13 -12.44 -6.56
C PHE A 104 -9.68 -13.24 -7.77
N ARG A 105 -9.69 -14.58 -7.70
CA ARG A 105 -9.49 -15.45 -8.86
C ARG A 105 -10.57 -15.19 -9.91
N ASP A 106 -11.84 -15.27 -9.54
CA ASP A 106 -12.97 -15.06 -10.44
C ASP A 106 -12.96 -13.65 -11.05
N ALA A 107 -12.63 -12.63 -10.25
CA ALA A 107 -12.48 -11.25 -10.72
C ALA A 107 -11.34 -11.12 -11.74
N PHE A 108 -10.22 -11.78 -11.49
CA PHE A 108 -9.06 -11.75 -12.38
C PHE A 108 -9.33 -12.49 -13.70
N GLU A 109 -9.84 -13.71 -13.64
CA GLU A 109 -10.18 -14.54 -14.80
C GLU A 109 -11.30 -13.89 -15.63
N GLY A 110 -12.32 -13.37 -14.95
CA GLY A 110 -13.43 -12.62 -15.54
C GLY A 110 -13.08 -11.24 -16.10
N GLY A 111 -11.80 -10.86 -16.09
CA GLY A 111 -11.31 -9.65 -16.77
C GLY A 111 -11.70 -8.34 -16.09
N ARG A 112 -11.87 -8.33 -14.76
CA ARG A 112 -12.16 -7.09 -14.00
C ARG A 112 -10.96 -6.17 -13.85
N TYR A 113 -9.75 -6.68 -14.11
CA TYR A 113 -8.53 -5.88 -14.16
C TYR A 113 -8.29 -5.42 -15.61
N PRO A 114 -8.18 -4.09 -15.85
CA PRO A 114 -7.95 -3.57 -17.20
C PRO A 114 -6.52 -3.81 -17.66
N GLN A 115 -6.32 -3.81 -18.98
CA GLN A 115 -4.97 -3.73 -19.55
C GLN A 115 -4.39 -2.31 -19.36
N PRO A 116 -3.06 -2.16 -19.15
CA PRO A 116 -2.03 -3.21 -19.14
C PRO A 116 -1.87 -3.96 -17.80
N TYR A 117 -2.58 -3.53 -16.75
CA TYR A 117 -2.38 -4.00 -15.38
C TYR A 117 -2.67 -5.50 -15.19
N ARG A 118 -3.63 -6.05 -15.94
CA ARG A 118 -3.90 -7.50 -15.90
C ARG A 118 -2.67 -8.32 -16.27
N ASP A 119 -2.00 -7.95 -17.34
CA ASP A 119 -0.79 -8.65 -17.79
C ASP A 119 0.37 -8.43 -16.83
N GLU A 120 0.52 -7.23 -16.28
CA GLU A 120 1.55 -6.92 -15.27
C GLU A 120 1.33 -7.75 -13.98
N ILE A 121 0.10 -7.85 -13.48
CA ILE A 121 -0.27 -8.70 -12.33
C ILE A 121 0.05 -10.17 -12.63
N GLN A 122 -0.32 -10.68 -13.81
CA GLN A 122 0.01 -12.05 -14.19
C GLN A 122 1.53 -12.24 -14.25
N GLY A 123 2.27 -11.27 -14.81
CA GLY A 123 3.72 -11.29 -14.90
C GLY A 123 4.43 -11.36 -13.56
N ILE A 124 3.92 -10.61 -12.58
CA ILE A 124 4.39 -10.66 -11.20
C ILE A 124 4.16 -12.05 -10.62
N ALA A 125 2.94 -12.58 -10.74
CA ALA A 125 2.58 -13.91 -10.21
C ALA A 125 3.48 -15.01 -10.80
N ASP A 126 3.67 -15.01 -12.13
CA ASP A 126 4.52 -15.98 -12.83
C ASP A 126 5.99 -15.90 -12.37
N ALA A 127 6.50 -14.70 -12.10
CA ALA A 127 7.90 -14.47 -11.78
C ALA A 127 8.23 -14.64 -10.28
N SER A 128 7.29 -14.38 -9.39
CA SER A 128 7.45 -14.56 -7.94
C SER A 128 7.06 -15.98 -7.48
N GLY A 129 6.18 -16.67 -8.23
CA GLY A 129 5.56 -17.92 -7.81
C GLY A 129 4.39 -17.74 -6.84
N VAL A 130 4.00 -16.50 -6.54
CA VAL A 130 2.83 -16.19 -5.71
C VAL A 130 1.56 -16.38 -6.55
N PRO A 131 0.49 -17.01 -6.01
CA PRO A 131 -0.74 -17.20 -6.76
C PRO A 131 -1.34 -15.87 -7.27
N VAL A 132 -1.87 -15.88 -8.50
CA VAL A 132 -2.31 -14.66 -9.20
C VAL A 132 -3.45 -13.95 -8.46
N GLU A 133 -4.35 -14.71 -7.83
CA GLU A 133 -5.44 -14.18 -7.01
C GLU A 133 -4.92 -13.40 -5.79
N GLN A 134 -3.78 -13.79 -5.22
CA GLN A 134 -3.18 -13.08 -4.10
C GLN A 134 -2.50 -11.79 -4.56
N ILE A 135 -1.81 -11.81 -5.71
CA ILE A 135 -1.27 -10.58 -6.31
C ILE A 135 -2.40 -9.63 -6.71
N ALA A 136 -3.46 -10.15 -7.33
CA ALA A 136 -4.66 -9.38 -7.68
C ALA A 136 -5.30 -8.76 -6.42
N MET A 137 -5.48 -9.56 -5.36
CA MET A 137 -5.96 -9.08 -4.07
C MET A 137 -5.08 -7.97 -3.50
N MET A 138 -3.76 -8.12 -3.52
CA MET A 138 -2.82 -7.09 -3.04
C MET A 138 -2.98 -5.76 -3.81
N ASN A 139 -3.24 -5.84 -5.12
CA ASN A 139 -3.52 -4.70 -6.00
C ASN A 139 -4.91 -4.07 -5.79
N VAL A 140 -5.70 -4.54 -4.83
CA VAL A 140 -6.92 -3.87 -4.37
C VAL A 140 -6.84 -3.55 -2.89
N PHE A 141 -6.18 -4.38 -2.09
CA PHE A 141 -6.11 -4.24 -0.65
C PHE A 141 -5.43 -2.94 -0.21
N TYR A 142 -4.47 -2.44 -0.98
CA TYR A 142 -3.86 -1.14 -0.72
C TYR A 142 -4.89 0.01 -0.71
N GLU A 143 -6.08 -0.19 -1.29
CA GLU A 143 -7.14 0.80 -1.31
C GLU A 143 -7.89 0.98 0.02
N LEU A 144 -7.75 0.05 0.96
CA LEU A 144 -8.65 -0.08 2.10
C LEU A 144 -8.19 0.60 3.39
N SER A 145 -6.88 0.85 3.57
CA SER A 145 -6.34 1.40 4.82
C SER A 145 -5.05 2.20 4.60
N ARG A 146 -5.20 3.34 3.95
CA ARG A 146 -4.08 4.27 3.68
C ARG A 146 -4.38 5.62 4.31
N TYR A 147 -3.60 5.96 5.33
CA TYR A 147 -3.52 7.31 5.85
C TYR A 147 -2.34 8.02 5.20
N CYS A 148 -2.47 9.33 5.07
CA CYS A 148 -1.42 10.15 4.51
C CYS A 148 -1.50 11.59 4.99
N THR A 149 -0.34 12.23 5.02
CA THR A 149 -0.24 13.68 5.01
C THR A 149 0.50 14.08 3.76
N SER A 150 -0.07 14.99 2.97
CA SER A 150 0.55 15.54 1.76
C SER A 150 0.56 17.06 1.85
N ILE A 151 1.67 17.67 1.48
CA ILE A 151 1.91 19.11 1.53
C ILE A 151 2.33 19.54 0.13
N VAL A 152 1.63 20.52 -0.42
CA VAL A 152 2.05 21.26 -1.62
C VAL A 152 2.31 22.70 -1.19
N ALA A 153 3.49 23.21 -1.51
CA ALA A 153 3.91 24.56 -1.15
C ALA A 153 4.56 25.26 -2.34
N GLU A 154 4.42 26.58 -2.39
CA GLU A 154 5.12 27.45 -3.32
C GLU A 154 6.11 28.30 -2.52
N ASP A 155 7.36 28.34 -2.95
CA ASP A 155 8.36 29.20 -2.33
C ASP A 155 8.29 30.65 -2.85
N ALA A 156 9.03 31.56 -2.23
CA ALA A 156 9.03 32.97 -2.58
C ALA A 156 9.50 33.28 -4.02
N THR A 157 10.13 32.32 -4.71
CA THR A 157 10.58 32.43 -6.10
C THR A 157 9.59 31.84 -7.10
N GLY A 158 8.46 31.30 -6.62
CA GLY A 158 7.47 30.58 -7.44
C GLY A 158 7.80 29.10 -7.66
N GLY A 159 8.78 28.55 -6.92
CA GLY A 159 9.14 27.14 -6.97
C GLY A 159 8.13 26.27 -6.25
N MET A 160 7.71 25.17 -6.88
CA MET A 160 6.71 24.24 -6.32
C MET A 160 7.39 23.06 -5.60
N TRP A 161 6.93 22.79 -4.38
CA TRP A 161 7.40 21.71 -3.53
C TRP A 161 6.23 20.78 -3.19
N HIS A 162 6.46 19.47 -3.27
CA HIS A 162 5.48 18.46 -2.88
C HIS A 162 6.18 17.41 -2.01
N GLY A 163 5.73 17.28 -0.76
CA GLY A 163 6.23 16.30 0.19
C GLY A 163 5.06 15.58 0.86
N ARG A 164 5.27 14.31 1.26
CA ARG A 164 4.20 13.50 1.84
C ARG A 164 4.73 12.32 2.66
N ASN A 165 3.94 11.88 3.64
CA ASN A 165 4.15 10.65 4.41
C ASN A 165 3.05 9.63 4.09
N LEU A 166 3.42 8.35 3.97
CA LEU A 166 2.51 7.20 3.81
C LEU A 166 2.45 6.38 5.08
N ASP A 167 1.27 6.34 5.68
CA ASP A 167 1.04 5.61 6.91
C ASP A 167 0.09 4.45 6.59
N PHE A 168 0.61 3.23 6.68
CA PHE A 168 -0.10 2.01 6.33
C PHE A 168 0.14 0.94 7.40
N GLY A 169 -0.86 0.11 7.66
CA GLY A 169 -0.73 -1.04 8.57
C GLY A 169 -1.34 -0.86 9.96
N GLN A 170 -1.89 0.32 10.24
CA GLN A 170 -2.64 0.56 11.47
C GLN A 170 -3.81 -0.42 11.53
N LEU A 171 -3.97 -1.07 12.70
CA LEU A 171 -5.01 -2.09 13.01
C LEU A 171 -4.73 -3.52 12.54
N PHE A 172 -3.56 -3.80 11.93
CA PHE A 172 -3.26 -5.14 11.39
C PHE A 172 -2.08 -5.79 12.11
N ILE A 173 -2.40 -6.54 13.16
CA ILE A 173 -1.50 -7.33 14.02
C ILE A 173 -0.50 -6.44 14.79
N TRP A 174 -0.76 -6.23 16.09
CA TRP A 174 0.14 -5.49 16.97
C TRP A 174 1.19 -6.41 17.59
N ASP A 175 2.47 -6.09 17.39
CA ASP A 175 3.57 -6.70 18.12
C ASP A 175 3.80 -5.93 19.43
N VAL A 176 3.53 -6.58 20.56
CA VAL A 176 3.66 -5.99 21.89
C VAL A 176 5.12 -5.71 22.26
N LYS A 177 6.05 -6.56 21.79
CA LYS A 177 7.46 -6.47 22.14
C LYS A 177 8.15 -5.37 21.36
N ASP A 178 7.94 -5.34 20.06
CA ASP A 178 8.58 -4.39 19.14
C ASP A 178 7.79 -3.09 19.02
N GLN A 179 6.61 -3.02 19.66
CA GLN A 179 5.68 -1.89 19.64
C GLN A 179 5.42 -1.39 18.21
N SER A 180 5.16 -2.34 17.30
CA SER A 180 5.00 -2.10 15.87
C SER A 180 3.82 -2.87 15.28
N TRP A 181 3.41 -2.48 14.08
CA TRP A 181 2.35 -3.15 13.34
C TRP A 181 2.97 -4.07 12.29
N GLY A 182 2.57 -5.35 12.28
CA GLY A 182 3.14 -6.36 11.40
C GLY A 182 3.05 -5.98 9.91
N LEU A 183 1.93 -5.38 9.49
CA LEU A 183 1.76 -4.95 8.10
C LEU A 183 2.68 -3.78 7.74
N THR A 184 2.88 -2.84 8.67
CA THR A 184 3.80 -1.71 8.48
C THR A 184 5.23 -2.22 8.26
N GLU A 185 5.68 -3.17 9.09
CA GLU A 185 7.02 -3.74 8.97
C GLU A 185 7.21 -4.59 7.71
N ALA A 186 6.17 -5.33 7.30
CA ALA A 186 6.19 -6.07 6.04
C ALA A 186 6.26 -5.12 4.82
N LEU A 187 5.47 -4.05 4.81
CA LEU A 187 5.43 -3.09 3.70
C LEU A 187 6.71 -2.28 3.55
N LYS A 188 7.37 -1.91 4.65
CA LYS A 188 8.70 -1.28 4.61
C LYS A 188 9.70 -2.13 3.79
N LYS A 189 9.66 -3.45 3.94
CA LYS A 189 10.58 -4.38 3.26
C LYS A 189 10.31 -4.55 1.77
N VAL A 190 9.11 -4.22 1.30
CA VAL A 190 8.74 -4.28 -0.12
C VAL A 190 8.58 -2.88 -0.74
N THR A 191 8.88 -1.81 -0.02
CA THR A 191 8.82 -0.45 -0.56
C THR A 191 9.93 -0.24 -1.59
N ILE A 192 9.57 0.24 -2.78
CA ILE A 192 10.48 0.42 -3.91
C ILE A 192 10.21 1.74 -4.64
N ASN A 193 11.26 2.27 -5.27
CA ASN A 193 11.18 3.38 -6.20
C ASN A 193 11.33 2.88 -7.64
N LEU A 194 10.58 3.47 -8.55
CA LEU A 194 10.51 3.07 -9.95
C LEU A 194 10.83 4.24 -10.87
N ASN A 195 11.68 4.00 -11.86
CA ASN A 195 11.86 4.85 -13.03
C ASN A 195 11.09 4.24 -14.20
N PHE A 196 10.07 4.93 -14.71
CA PHE A 196 9.32 4.48 -15.88
C PHE A 196 9.91 5.07 -17.15
N ILE A 197 10.44 4.22 -18.02
CA ILE A 197 11.15 4.62 -19.24
C ILE A 197 10.35 4.20 -20.46
N LYS A 198 10.25 5.08 -21.46
CA LYS A 198 9.65 4.79 -22.77
C LYS A 198 10.51 5.39 -23.88
N ASN A 199 10.80 4.63 -24.92
CA ASN A 199 11.72 4.96 -25.99
C ASN A 199 13.08 5.49 -25.46
N GLY A 200 13.60 4.86 -24.40
CA GLY A 200 14.84 5.28 -23.73
C GLY A 200 14.75 6.59 -22.93
N LYS A 201 13.58 7.21 -22.82
CA LYS A 201 13.36 8.45 -22.07
C LYS A 201 12.63 8.19 -20.75
N LEU A 202 13.11 8.80 -19.66
CA LEU A 202 12.37 8.82 -18.38
C LEU A 202 11.06 9.59 -18.55
N MET A 203 9.94 8.91 -18.31
CA MET A 203 8.60 9.47 -18.42
C MET A 203 8.10 10.00 -17.09
N TYR A 204 8.21 9.19 -16.04
CA TYR A 204 7.88 9.56 -14.67
C TYR A 204 8.60 8.64 -13.68
N LYS A 205 8.60 9.05 -12.42
CA LYS A 205 9.07 8.26 -11.30
C LYS A 205 7.88 7.96 -10.38
N GLY A 206 7.98 6.91 -9.59
CA GLY A 206 7.00 6.69 -8.53
C GLY A 206 7.50 5.75 -7.44
N THR A 207 6.87 5.85 -6.27
CA THR A 207 7.09 4.96 -5.13
C THR A 207 5.88 4.06 -4.96
N THR A 208 6.13 2.77 -4.75
CA THR A 208 5.11 1.74 -4.59
C THR A 208 5.65 0.54 -3.82
N PHE A 209 4.89 -0.56 -3.76
CA PHE A 209 5.30 -1.82 -3.16
C PHE A 209 5.62 -2.87 -4.24
N ALA A 210 6.63 -3.71 -4.00
CA ALA A 210 6.90 -4.86 -4.85
C ALA A 210 5.66 -5.79 -4.86
N GLY A 211 5.18 -6.11 -6.07
CA GLY A 211 3.93 -6.84 -6.29
C GLY A 211 2.71 -5.94 -6.57
N HIS A 212 2.84 -4.62 -6.41
CA HIS A 212 1.79 -3.64 -6.73
C HIS A 212 2.11 -2.94 -8.06
N THR A 213 1.12 -2.87 -8.95
CA THR A 213 1.23 -2.27 -10.30
C THR A 213 0.82 -0.80 -10.32
N GLY A 214 0.03 -0.35 -9.34
CA GLY A 214 -0.30 1.06 -9.17
C GLY A 214 0.86 1.88 -8.59
N ILE A 215 0.67 3.20 -8.60
CA ILE A 215 1.61 4.18 -8.01
C ILE A 215 0.92 4.90 -6.86
N ILE A 216 1.63 5.02 -5.75
CA ILE A 216 1.10 5.65 -4.53
C ILE A 216 1.66 7.07 -4.37
N THR A 217 2.85 7.34 -4.92
CA THR A 217 3.53 8.65 -4.88
C THR A 217 4.34 8.86 -6.14
#